data_AF-A0A836SHW7-F1
#
_entry.id   AF-A0A836SHW7-F1
#
_cell.length_a   1.000
_cell.length_b   1.000
_cell.length_c   1.000
_cell.angle_alpha   90.00
_cell.angle_beta   90.00
_cell.angle_gamma   90.00
#
_symmetry.space_group_name_H-M   'P 1'
#
loop_
_entity.id
_entity.type
_entity.pdbx_description
1 polymer ?
#
loop_
_entity_poly.entity_id
_entity_poly.type
_entity_poly.pdbx_seq_one_letter_code
_entity_poly.pdbx_strand_id
1 'polypeptide(L)'
;MKLKLLEQEIEELKKQHNNFELELWFFDETGFDLEPSVPYAWQPIEPIEVPSSPSQRLNVLGFLTQDNKFESFCFECSVDTDIVIATLDKFIPNKSSKKRVIILDNASIHTSYKFIDKIEQWEKQGLFIKYLPPESKKLNIIEILWRFIKYTWLPFSAYSSFKQLVTEVENILSQIGEQFKVQFAT
;
A
#
# COMPACT_ATOMS: atom_id res chain seq x y z
N MET A 1 9.78 -11.81 -22.18
CA MET A 1 9.86 -13.17 -21.57
C MET A 1 9.87 -13.12 -20.05
N LYS A 2 10.74 -12.32 -19.38
CA LYS A 2 10.81 -12.21 -17.91
C LYS A 2 9.53 -11.68 -17.24
N LEU A 3 8.91 -10.62 -17.78
CA LEU A 3 7.68 -10.04 -17.21
C LEU A 3 6.51 -11.02 -17.21
N LYS A 4 6.26 -11.68 -18.35
CA LYS A 4 5.17 -12.66 -18.51
C LYS A 4 5.29 -13.86 -17.56
N LEU A 5 6.51 -14.31 -17.28
CA LEU A 5 6.76 -15.40 -16.32
C LEU A 5 6.40 -14.97 -14.89
N LEU A 6 6.72 -13.72 -14.53
CA LEU A 6 6.38 -13.22 -13.21
C LEU A 6 4.88 -12.97 -13.06
N GLU A 7 4.21 -12.42 -14.07
CA GLU A 7 2.75 -12.28 -14.06
C GLU A 7 2.07 -13.63 -13.81
N GLN A 8 2.57 -14.68 -14.46
CA GLN A 8 2.10 -16.06 -14.21
C GLN A 8 2.39 -16.52 -12.78
N GLU A 9 3.57 -16.21 -12.23
CA GLU A 9 3.93 -16.56 -10.86
C GLU A 9 3.06 -15.84 -9.82
N ILE A 10 2.80 -14.53 -10.00
CA ILE A 10 1.92 -13.76 -9.12
C ILE A 10 0.49 -14.30 -9.21
N GLU A 11 0.00 -14.64 -10.41
CA GLU A 11 -1.31 -15.27 -10.53
C GLU A 11 -1.39 -16.64 -9.85
N GLU A 12 -0.32 -17.42 -9.87
CA GLU A 12 -0.27 -18.67 -9.12
C GLU A 12 -0.30 -18.42 -7.61
N LEU A 13 0.45 -17.43 -7.11
CA LEU A 13 0.41 -17.04 -5.70
C LEU A 13 -0.98 -16.54 -5.28
N LYS A 14 -1.68 -15.81 -6.15
CA LYS A 14 -3.07 -15.37 -5.91
C LYS A 14 -4.02 -16.56 -5.80
N LYS A 15 -3.88 -17.59 -6.65
CA LYS A 15 -4.66 -18.83 -6.53
C LYS A 15 -4.36 -19.56 -5.23
N GLN A 16 -3.09 -19.71 -4.86
CA GLN A 16 -2.69 -20.34 -3.59
C GLN A 16 -3.25 -19.58 -2.38
N HIS A 17 -3.31 -18.24 -2.47
CA HIS A 17 -3.97 -17.41 -1.47
C HIS A 17 -5.47 -17.70 -1.37
N ASN A 18 -6.17 -17.71 -2.51
CA ASN A 18 -7.62 -17.99 -2.56
C ASN A 18 -7.96 -19.42 -2.10
N ASN A 19 -7.05 -20.37 -2.31
CA ASN A 19 -7.15 -21.75 -1.81
C ASN A 19 -6.72 -21.89 -0.34
N PHE A 20 -6.41 -20.78 0.35
CA PHE A 20 -6.00 -20.75 1.75
C PHE A 20 -4.67 -21.47 2.06
N GLU A 21 -3.82 -21.70 1.05
CA GLU A 21 -2.51 -22.36 1.19
C GLU A 21 -1.44 -21.40 1.73
N LEU A 22 -1.52 -20.12 1.34
CA LEU A 22 -0.63 -19.05 1.81
C LEU A 22 -1.39 -17.73 1.98
N GLU A 23 -0.73 -16.73 2.54
CA GLU A 23 -1.22 -15.35 2.55
C GLU A 23 -0.39 -14.49 1.60
N LEU A 24 -1.00 -13.99 0.54
CA LEU A 24 -0.36 -13.08 -0.40
C LEU A 24 -0.73 -11.64 -0.05
N TRP A 25 0.28 -10.86 0.33
CA TRP A 25 0.16 -9.47 0.71
C TRP A 25 0.91 -8.60 -0.30
N PHE A 26 0.35 -7.45 -0.59
CA PHE A 26 0.94 -6.39 -1.41
C PHE A 26 1.29 -5.23 -0.49
N PHE A 27 2.54 -4.79 -0.55
CA PHE A 27 3.07 -3.73 0.29
C PHE A 27 3.52 -2.55 -0.56
N ASP A 28 3.23 -1.35 -0.05
CA ASP A 28 3.64 -0.08 -0.66
C ASP A 28 3.45 1.07 0.33
N GLU A 29 4.04 2.21 -0.01
CA GLU A 29 3.96 3.45 0.75
C GLU A 29 3.28 4.56 -0.03
N THR A 30 2.48 5.36 0.68
CA THR A 30 1.90 6.56 0.08
C THR A 30 1.87 7.73 1.05
N GLY A 31 2.07 8.93 0.52
CA GLY A 31 2.01 10.19 1.26
C GLY A 31 0.69 10.92 1.05
N PHE A 32 0.19 11.56 2.11
CA PHE A 32 -0.93 12.48 2.11
C PHE A 32 -0.51 13.82 2.71
N ASP A 33 -0.78 14.91 2.00
CA ASP A 33 -0.53 16.29 2.42
C ASP A 33 -1.66 17.20 1.92
N LEU A 34 -1.62 18.47 2.30
CA LEU A 34 -2.59 19.47 1.89
C LEU A 34 -2.39 19.98 0.45
N GLU A 35 -1.53 19.36 -0.35
CA GLU A 35 -1.39 19.63 -1.78
C GLU A 35 -2.08 18.49 -2.56
N PRO A 36 -3.41 18.59 -2.81
CA PRO A 36 -4.18 17.51 -3.43
C PRO A 36 -3.60 17.12 -4.78
N SER A 37 -3.47 15.82 -5.01
CA SER A 37 -3.20 15.28 -6.34
C SER A 37 -4.47 15.40 -7.18
N VAL A 38 -4.53 16.38 -8.09
CA VAL A 38 -5.70 16.60 -8.97
C VAL A 38 -5.53 15.79 -10.27
N PRO A 39 -6.27 14.68 -10.46
CA PRO A 39 -6.22 13.94 -11.72
C PRO A 39 -6.90 14.74 -12.84
N TYR A 40 -6.54 14.42 -14.09
CA TYR A 40 -7.25 14.95 -15.24
C TYR A 40 -8.71 14.49 -15.24
N ALA A 41 -9.65 15.43 -15.32
CA ALA A 41 -11.08 15.16 -15.39
C ALA A 41 -11.77 16.14 -16.34
N TRP A 42 -12.86 15.70 -16.97
CA TRP A 42 -13.79 16.59 -17.67
C TRP A 42 -14.72 17.23 -16.64
N GLN A 43 -14.77 18.56 -16.59
CA GLN A 43 -15.60 19.30 -15.65
C GLN A 43 -16.55 20.27 -16.36
N PRO A 44 -17.67 20.67 -15.71
CA PRO A 44 -18.48 21.81 -16.14
C PRO A 44 -17.65 23.09 -16.31
N ILE A 45 -18.23 24.11 -16.96
CA ILE A 45 -17.54 25.38 -17.20
C ILE A 45 -17.15 26.08 -15.88
N GLU A 46 -17.96 25.91 -14.83
CA GLU A 46 -17.59 26.35 -13.49
C GLU A 46 -16.58 25.37 -12.87
N PRO A 47 -15.36 25.83 -12.56
CA PRO A 47 -14.32 24.95 -12.05
C PRO A 47 -14.63 24.51 -10.63
N ILE A 48 -14.37 23.24 -10.34
CA ILE A 48 -14.38 22.74 -8.96
C ILE A 48 -13.03 23.09 -8.33
N GLU A 49 -13.06 23.90 -7.27
CA GLU A 49 -11.87 24.28 -6.52
C GLU A 49 -11.66 23.32 -5.32
N VAL A 50 -10.40 22.95 -5.09
CA VAL A 50 -9.98 22.16 -3.93
C VAL A 50 -8.97 23.00 -3.13
N PRO A 51 -9.16 23.15 -1.80
CA PRO A 51 -8.17 23.84 -0.97
C PRO A 51 -6.78 23.22 -1.12
N SER A 52 -5.76 24.06 -1.25
CA SER A 52 -4.37 23.64 -1.37
C SER A 52 -3.47 24.54 -0.52
N SER A 53 -2.58 23.93 0.27
CA SER A 53 -1.59 24.67 1.04
C SER A 53 -0.37 23.80 1.38
N PRO A 54 0.82 24.38 1.56
CA PRO A 54 1.98 23.63 2.05
C PRO A 54 1.71 23.07 3.45
N SER A 55 2.14 21.83 3.69
CA SER A 55 2.00 21.17 4.99
C SER A 55 3.06 20.08 5.19
N GLN A 56 3.10 19.53 6.40
CA GLN A 56 3.77 18.24 6.62
C GLN A 56 3.01 17.11 5.91
N ARG A 57 3.63 15.93 5.83
CA ARG A 57 3.07 14.77 5.13
C ARG A 57 2.80 13.64 6.12
N LEU A 58 1.61 13.04 6.01
CA LEU A 58 1.28 11.76 6.61
C LEU A 58 1.71 10.66 5.63
N ASN A 59 2.72 9.88 6.01
CA ASN A 59 3.12 8.70 5.25
C ASN A 59 2.39 7.47 5.81
N VAL A 60 1.85 6.66 4.90
CA VAL A 60 1.10 5.45 5.23
C VAL A 60 1.80 4.28 4.56
N LEU A 61 2.21 3.31 5.36
CA LEU A 61 2.72 2.02 4.93
C LEU A 61 1.54 1.05 4.98
N GLY A 62 1.17 0.45 3.85
CA GLY A 62 0.00 -0.42 3.76
C GLY A 62 0.34 -1.85 3.34
N PHE A 63 -0.38 -2.81 3.91
CA PHE A 63 -0.41 -4.21 3.50
C PHE A 63 -1.82 -4.54 3.03
N LEU A 64 -1.95 -5.04 1.81
CA LEU A 64 -3.24 -5.35 1.19
C LEU A 64 -3.26 -6.75 0.61
N THR A 65 -4.34 -7.50 0.84
CA THR A 65 -4.63 -8.74 0.13
C THR A 65 -5.68 -8.53 -0.97
N GLN A 66 -5.80 -9.50 -1.88
CA GLN A 66 -6.81 -9.44 -2.94
C GLN A 66 -8.26 -9.53 -2.41
N ASP A 67 -8.48 -10.13 -1.24
CA ASP A 67 -9.78 -10.16 -0.55
C ASP A 67 -10.06 -8.89 0.30
N ASN A 68 -9.30 -7.81 0.08
CA ASN A 68 -9.42 -6.51 0.78
C ASN A 68 -9.13 -6.58 2.29
N LYS A 69 -8.38 -7.56 2.78
CA LYS A 69 -7.79 -7.44 4.12
C LYS A 69 -6.68 -6.40 4.04
N PHE A 70 -6.70 -5.49 5.01
CA PHE A 70 -5.81 -4.34 5.01
C PHE A 70 -5.26 -4.07 6.40
N GLU A 71 -3.95 -3.86 6.47
CA GLU A 71 -3.27 -3.39 7.67
C GLU A 71 -2.41 -2.18 7.27
N SER A 72 -2.34 -1.16 8.12
CA SER A 72 -1.54 0.03 7.82
C SER A 72 -0.87 0.63 9.03
N PHE A 73 0.19 1.41 8.77
CA PHE A 73 0.99 2.11 9.75
C PHE A 73 1.19 3.55 9.27
N CYS A 74 0.82 4.51 10.12
CA CYS A 74 0.88 5.93 9.82
C CYS A 74 2.09 6.59 10.50
N PHE A 75 2.79 7.46 9.76
CA PHE A 75 3.97 8.17 10.23
C PHE A 75 3.93 9.64 9.76
N GLU A 76 4.09 10.58 10.69
CA GLU A 76 4.26 12.01 10.38
C GLU A 76 5.76 12.38 10.26
N CYS A 77 6.54 11.50 9.63
CA CYS A 77 7.97 11.68 9.38
C CYS A 77 8.38 11.05 8.06
N SER A 78 9.57 11.37 7.57
CA SER A 78 10.14 10.69 6.39
C SER A 78 10.28 9.19 6.65
N VAL A 79 9.84 8.38 5.69
CA VAL A 79 9.98 6.92 5.73
C VAL A 79 11.33 6.54 5.13
N ASP A 80 12.13 5.84 5.92
CA ASP A 80 13.39 5.24 5.49
C ASP A 80 13.35 3.71 5.65
N THR A 81 14.45 3.05 5.28
CA THR A 81 14.58 1.60 5.45
C THR A 81 14.34 1.14 6.89
N ASP A 82 14.79 1.87 7.91
CA ASP A 82 14.68 1.42 9.29
C ASP A 82 13.21 1.42 9.73
N ILE A 83 12.41 2.40 9.29
CA ILE A 83 10.96 2.44 9.49
C ILE A 83 10.26 1.27 8.78
N VAL A 84 10.64 0.97 7.53
CA VAL A 84 10.06 -0.15 6.79
C VAL A 84 10.37 -1.48 7.47
N ILE A 85 11.63 -1.69 7.90
CA ILE A 85 12.04 -2.89 8.65
C ILE A 85 11.23 -3.02 9.94
N ALA A 86 11.11 -1.94 10.73
CA ALA A 86 10.35 -1.96 11.97
C ALA A 86 8.86 -2.26 11.73
N THR A 87 8.33 -1.78 10.60
CA THR A 87 6.95 -2.04 10.19
C THR A 87 6.74 -3.52 9.82
N LEU A 88 7.64 -4.12 9.04
CA LEU A 88 7.63 -5.54 8.73
C LEU A 88 7.83 -6.40 9.98
N ASP A 89 8.76 -6.04 10.86
CA ASP A 89 9.00 -6.72 12.15
C ASP A 89 7.73 -6.71 13.02
N LYS A 90 6.94 -5.64 12.98
CA LYS A 90 5.66 -5.55 13.70
C LYS A 90 4.52 -6.31 13.00
N PHE A 91 4.58 -6.44 11.67
CA PHE A 91 3.60 -7.19 10.88
C PHE A 91 3.76 -8.72 11.01
N ILE A 92 4.99 -9.22 11.13
CA ILE A 92 5.30 -10.66 11.26
C ILE A 92 4.55 -11.38 12.40
N PRO A 93 4.57 -10.91 13.67
CA PRO A 93 4.02 -11.65 14.79
C PRO A 93 2.48 -11.80 14.77
N ASN A 94 1.77 -11.20 13.80
CA ASN A 94 0.33 -11.33 13.70
C ASN A 94 -0.10 -12.76 13.31
N LYS A 95 -0.39 -13.62 14.28
CA LYS A 95 -1.46 -14.66 14.33
C LYS A 95 -1.68 -15.67 13.19
N SER A 96 -0.87 -15.75 12.13
CA SER A 96 -1.07 -16.76 11.09
C SER A 96 -0.05 -17.89 11.18
N SER A 97 -0.52 -19.12 11.15
CA SER A 97 0.33 -20.31 11.00
C SER A 97 0.76 -20.55 9.55
N LYS A 98 0.32 -19.70 8.61
CA LYS A 98 0.55 -19.86 7.18
C LYS A 98 1.75 -19.07 6.72
N LYS A 99 2.37 -19.57 5.65
CA LYS A 99 3.38 -18.83 4.90
C LYS A 99 2.80 -17.52 4.38
N ARG A 100 3.54 -16.43 4.56
CA ARG A 100 3.23 -15.11 4.00
C ARG A 100 4.18 -14.78 2.87
N VAL A 101 3.65 -14.28 1.77
CA VAL A 101 4.43 -13.74 0.68
C VAL A 101 4.08 -12.26 0.54
N ILE A 102 5.07 -11.39 0.64
CA ILE A 102 4.90 -9.95 0.45
C ILE A 102 5.47 -9.56 -0.90
N ILE A 103 4.62 -8.94 -1.72
CA ILE A 103 4.95 -8.34 -3.00
C ILE A 103 5.28 -6.87 -2.77
N LEU A 104 6.45 -6.41 -3.20
CA LEU A 104 6.89 -5.03 -3.09
C LEU A 104 7.78 -4.61 -4.29
N ASP A 105 7.95 -3.32 -4.51
CA ASP A 105 8.74 -2.79 -5.63
C ASP A 105 10.26 -2.78 -5.34
N ASN A 106 11.08 -2.32 -6.31
CA ASN A 106 12.53 -2.23 -6.14
C ASN A 106 12.99 -0.87 -5.63
N ALA A 107 12.18 -0.17 -4.82
CA ALA A 107 12.64 1.09 -4.23
C ALA A 107 13.95 0.91 -3.45
N SER A 108 14.76 1.97 -3.38
CA SER A 108 16.05 1.92 -2.69
C SER A 108 15.93 1.54 -1.22
N ILE A 109 14.82 1.91 -0.57
CA ILE A 109 14.52 1.55 0.82
C ILE A 109 14.31 0.04 1.01
N HIS A 110 13.77 -0.64 0.00
CA HIS A 110 13.50 -2.09 -0.05
C HIS A 110 14.69 -2.92 -0.55
N THR A 111 15.67 -2.28 -1.18
CA THR A 111 16.85 -2.94 -1.77
C THR A 111 18.15 -2.57 -1.07
N SER A 112 18.07 -1.83 0.04
CA SER A 112 19.22 -1.46 0.84
C SER A 112 19.86 -2.67 1.54
N TYR A 113 21.14 -2.57 1.87
CA TYR A 113 21.86 -3.63 2.59
C TYR A 113 21.18 -4.01 3.91
N LYS A 114 20.70 -3.02 4.67
CA LYS A 114 19.99 -3.26 5.94
C LYS A 114 18.70 -4.05 5.74
N PHE A 115 17.95 -3.75 4.68
CA PHE A 115 16.71 -4.47 4.36
C PHE A 115 17.02 -5.90 3.95
N ILE A 116 18.00 -6.09 3.07
CA ILE A 116 18.39 -7.42 2.58
C ILE A 116 18.89 -8.31 3.72
N ASP A 117 19.64 -7.75 4.68
CA ASP A 117 20.15 -8.46 5.87
C ASP A 117 19.02 -9.04 6.75
N LYS A 118 17.81 -8.45 6.68
CA LYS A 118 16.63 -8.92 7.42
C LYS A 118 15.86 -10.04 6.73
N ILE A 119 16.05 -10.26 5.43
CA ILE A 119 15.27 -11.22 4.66
C ILE A 119 15.40 -12.63 5.24
N GLU A 120 16.62 -13.10 5.54
CA GLU A 120 16.81 -14.45 6.09
C GLU A 120 16.12 -14.61 7.46
N GLN A 121 16.11 -13.56 8.29
CA GLN A 121 15.42 -13.55 9.57
C GLN A 121 13.90 -13.70 9.35
N TRP A 122 13.33 -12.95 8.40
CA TRP A 122 11.90 -12.97 8.09
C TRP A 122 11.46 -14.31 7.46
N GLU A 123 12.27 -14.91 6.60
CA GLU A 123 11.98 -16.21 6.00
C GLU A 123 11.90 -17.32 7.05
N LYS A 124 12.79 -17.31 8.04
CA LYS A 124 12.73 -18.23 9.21
C LYS A 124 11.46 -18.03 10.04
N GLN A 125 10.85 -16.86 9.97
CA GLN A 125 9.59 -16.51 10.63
C GLN A 125 8.37 -16.71 9.72
N GLY A 126 8.56 -17.29 8.52
CA GLY A 126 7.48 -17.62 7.59
C GLY A 126 7.04 -16.48 6.67
N LEU A 127 7.77 -15.37 6.64
CA LEU A 127 7.51 -14.22 5.76
C LEU A 127 8.56 -14.15 4.65
N PHE A 128 8.08 -14.17 3.40
CA PHE A 128 8.91 -14.23 2.21
C PHE A 128 8.69 -12.99 1.37
N ILE A 129 9.79 -12.34 0.96
CA ILE A 129 9.74 -11.16 0.11
C ILE A 129 9.83 -11.57 -1.36
N LYS A 130 8.98 -10.97 -2.19
CA LYS A 130 8.98 -11.15 -3.64
C LYS A 130 8.95 -9.79 -4.34
N TYR A 131 10.04 -9.46 -5.02
CA TYR A 131 10.18 -8.17 -5.71
C TYR A 131 9.44 -8.15 -7.05
N LEU A 132 8.77 -7.03 -7.32
CA LEU A 132 8.27 -6.67 -8.64
C LEU A 132 9.40 -6.15 -9.54
N PRO A 133 9.32 -6.33 -10.86
CA PRO A 133 10.21 -5.74 -11.82
C PRO A 133 10.07 -4.21 -11.78
N PRO A 134 11.13 -3.46 -12.13
CA PRO A 134 11.13 -2.00 -12.07
C PRO A 134 9.95 -1.32 -12.80
N GLU A 135 9.46 -1.93 -13.89
CA GLU A 135 8.40 -1.36 -14.75
C GLU A 135 6.99 -1.87 -14.40
N SER A 136 6.80 -2.53 -13.25
CA SER A 136 5.60 -3.31 -12.95
C SER A 136 4.68 -2.72 -11.88
N LYS A 137 4.67 -1.39 -11.69
CA LYS A 137 3.78 -0.73 -10.71
C LYS A 137 2.30 -1.15 -10.82
N LYS A 138 1.84 -1.40 -12.06
CA LYS A 138 0.47 -1.89 -12.33
C LYS A 138 0.16 -3.26 -11.72
N LEU A 139 1.17 -4.06 -11.41
CA LEU A 139 1.01 -5.37 -10.76
C LEU A 139 0.85 -5.23 -9.23
N ASN A 140 1.19 -4.07 -8.66
CA ASN A 140 0.99 -3.82 -7.24
C ASN A 140 -0.45 -3.34 -7.01
N ILE A 141 -1.35 -4.22 -6.56
CA ILE A 141 -2.77 -3.88 -6.45
C ILE A 141 -3.05 -2.78 -5.42
N ILE A 142 -2.16 -2.57 -4.45
CA ILE A 142 -2.30 -1.51 -3.44
C ILE A 142 -2.18 -0.10 -4.03
N GLU A 143 -1.50 0.05 -5.17
CA GLU A 143 -1.49 1.31 -5.92
C GLU A 143 -2.90 1.69 -6.41
N ILE A 144 -3.74 0.69 -6.69
CA ILE A 144 -5.16 0.92 -7.01
C ILE A 144 -5.88 1.42 -5.76
N LEU A 145 -5.64 0.82 -4.60
CA LEU A 145 -6.21 1.27 -3.32
C LEU A 145 -5.84 2.73 -3.05
N TRP A 146 -4.58 3.13 -3.19
CA TRP A 146 -4.14 4.52 -3.01
C TRP A 146 -4.86 5.50 -3.93
N ARG A 147 -5.09 5.11 -5.18
CA ARG A 147 -5.88 5.92 -6.12
C ARG A 147 -7.33 6.07 -5.65
N PHE A 148 -7.95 5.00 -5.13
CA PHE A 148 -9.31 5.09 -4.58
C PHE A 148 -9.38 6.02 -3.37
N ILE A 149 -8.43 5.91 -2.43
CA ILE A 149 -8.38 6.82 -1.28
C ILE A 149 -8.24 8.27 -1.77
N LYS A 150 -7.23 8.57 -2.60
CA LYS A 150 -6.89 9.95 -2.99
C LYS A 150 -7.93 10.61 -3.89
N TYR A 151 -8.54 9.86 -4.80
CA TYR A 151 -9.35 10.44 -5.88
C TYR A 151 -10.84 10.19 -5.73
N THR A 152 -11.25 9.22 -4.90
CA THR A 152 -12.65 8.80 -4.82
C THR A 152 -13.20 8.93 -3.41
N TRP A 153 -12.46 8.52 -2.38
CA TRP A 153 -13.00 8.40 -1.02
C TRP A 153 -12.68 9.58 -0.12
N LEU A 154 -11.52 10.21 -0.30
CA LEU A 154 -11.13 11.36 0.51
C LEU A 154 -11.96 12.59 0.09
N PRO A 155 -12.78 13.16 0.99
CA PRO A 155 -13.62 14.30 0.64
C PRO A 155 -12.77 15.58 0.52
N PHE A 156 -13.20 16.54 -0.32
CA PHE A 156 -12.46 17.81 -0.45
C PHE A 156 -12.38 18.61 0.86
N SER A 157 -13.32 18.41 1.79
CA SER A 157 -13.26 19.00 3.13
C SER A 157 -12.08 18.50 3.97
N ALA A 158 -11.48 17.34 3.64
CA ALA A 158 -10.29 16.83 4.30
C ALA A 158 -9.09 17.79 4.17
N TYR A 159 -9.01 18.52 3.07
CA TYR A 159 -7.90 19.45 2.77
C TYR A 159 -8.02 20.80 3.50
N SER A 160 -8.97 20.96 4.42
CA SER A 160 -9.16 22.20 5.20
C SER A 160 -8.06 22.44 6.24
N SER A 161 -7.47 21.37 6.79
CA SER A 161 -6.34 21.44 7.71
C SER A 161 -5.62 20.10 7.79
N PHE A 162 -4.34 20.08 8.14
CA PHE A 162 -3.58 18.84 8.22
C PHE A 162 -4.20 17.85 9.23
N LYS A 163 -4.70 18.36 10.36
CA LYS A 163 -5.41 17.55 11.35
C LYS A 163 -6.67 16.89 10.78
N GLN A 164 -7.46 17.63 10.00
CA GLN A 164 -8.64 17.07 9.34
C GLN A 164 -8.23 16.00 8.33
N LEU A 165 -7.19 16.27 7.52
CA LEU A 165 -6.66 15.31 6.55
C LEU A 165 -6.27 14.00 7.23
N VAL A 166 -5.48 14.05 8.31
CA VAL A 166 -5.09 12.85 9.07
C VAL A 166 -6.32 12.11 9.58
N THR A 167 -7.28 12.82 10.17
CA THR A 167 -8.50 12.23 10.72
C THR A 167 -9.30 11.48 9.64
N GLU A 168 -9.50 12.10 8.47
CA GLU A 168 -10.24 11.49 7.37
C GLU A 168 -9.48 10.30 6.76
N VAL A 169 -8.16 10.43 6.59
CA VAL A 169 -7.32 9.33 6.09
C VAL A 169 -7.37 8.14 7.04
N GLU A 170 -7.14 8.34 8.35
CA GLU A 170 -7.21 7.25 9.34
C GLU A 170 -8.60 6.62 9.42
N ASN A 171 -9.66 7.43 9.34
CA ASN A 171 -11.03 6.95 9.29
C ASN A 171 -11.27 6.03 8.08
N ILE A 172 -10.82 6.44 6.88
CA ILE A 172 -10.89 5.60 5.67
C ILE A 172 -10.08 4.32 5.88
N LEU A 173 -8.81 4.42 6.30
CA LEU A 173 -7.91 3.29 6.48
C LEU A 173 -8.50 2.22 7.42
N SER A 174 -9.13 2.64 8.52
CA SER A 174 -9.75 1.74 9.51
C SER A 174 -10.98 0.99 9.01
N GLN A 175 -11.57 1.42 7.89
CA GLN A 175 -12.82 0.87 7.34
C GLN A 175 -12.61 0.17 5.99
N ILE A 176 -11.36 0.00 5.54
CA ILE A 176 -11.01 -0.79 4.35
C ILE A 176 -11.29 -2.27 4.61
N GLY A 177 -11.90 -2.94 3.63
CA GLY A 177 -12.35 -4.32 3.75
C GLY A 177 -13.76 -4.46 4.32
N GLU A 178 -14.32 -3.40 4.91
CA GLU A 178 -15.68 -3.35 5.42
C GLU A 178 -16.55 -2.41 4.58
N GLN A 179 -16.37 -1.10 4.73
CA GLN A 179 -17.11 -0.07 4.00
C GLN A 179 -16.41 0.31 2.70
N PHE A 180 -15.09 0.44 2.74
CA PHE A 180 -14.28 0.77 1.58
C PHE A 180 -13.69 -0.50 0.96
N LYS A 181 -14.12 -0.83 -0.26
CA LYS A 181 -13.68 -2.02 -0.98
C LYS A 181 -13.29 -1.67 -2.40
N VAL A 182 -12.20 -2.26 -2.85
CA VAL A 182 -11.75 -2.21 -4.24
C VAL A 182 -12.02 -3.56 -4.89
N GLN A 183 -12.60 -3.52 -6.09
CA GLN A 183 -12.69 -4.70 -6.93
C GLN A 183 -11.43 -4.78 -7.78
N PHE A 184 -10.58 -5.76 -7.47
CA PHE A 184 -9.44 -6.09 -8.32
C PHE A 184 -9.93 -7.01 -9.44
N ALA A 185 -9.58 -6.69 -10.69
CA ALA A 185 -9.93 -7.55 -11.82
C ALA A 185 -9.33 -8.96 -11.59
N THR A 186 -10.21 -9.96 -11.66
CA THR A 186 -9.88 -11.40 -11.70
C THR A 186 -9.30 -11.81 -13.03
#